data_AF-G3YEC5-F1
#
_entry.id   AF-G3YEC5-F1
#
_cell.length_a   1.000
_cell.length_b   1.000
_cell.length_c   1.000
_cell.angle_alpha   90.00
_cell.angle_beta   90.00
_cell.angle_gamma   90.00
#
_symmetry.space_group_name_H-M   'P 1'
#
loop_
_entity.id
_entity.type
_entity.pdbx_description
1 polymer ?
#
loop_
_entity_poly.entity_id
_entity_poly.type
_entity_poly.pdbx_seq_one_letter_code
_entity_poly.pdbx_strand_id
1 'polypeptide(L)'
;GHLILEHNYPRQKPPLEPPSVAVDINAVLETVTSEELSVGAWVNVLGYVRRNRRSDDDDSALSQSNPNPVYVEAVMLFPAGAVALGEYERILQEALGVERRMRR
;
A
#
# COMPACT_ATOMS: atom_id res chain seq x y z
N GLY A 1 -12.93 3.09 -7.75
CA GLY A 1 -13.09 2.03 -6.75
C GLY A 1 -11.88 2.06 -5.85
N HIS A 2 -11.96 1.42 -4.68
CA HIS A 2 -10.86 1.36 -3.73
C HIS A 2 -10.51 -0.08 -3.41
N LEU A 3 -9.23 -0.40 -3.36
CA LEU A 3 -8.71 -1.67 -2.86
C LEU A 3 -7.98 -1.43 -1.54
N ILE A 4 -8.09 -2.39 -0.62
CA ILE A 4 -7.25 -2.45 0.57
C ILE A 4 -6.24 -3.55 0.33
N LEU A 5 -4.96 -3.19 0.30
CA LEU A 5 -3.87 -4.12 0.16
C LEU A 5 -3.20 -4.32 1.51
N GLU A 6 -3.07 -5.57 1.91
CA GLU A 6 -2.39 -5.96 3.14
C GLU A 6 -1.11 -6.70 2.82
N HIS A 7 -0.05 -6.38 3.54
CA HIS A 7 1.19 -7.12 3.49
C HIS A 7 1.75 -7.27 4.90
N ASN A 8 1.94 -8.53 5.33
CA ASN A 8 2.53 -8.83 6.64
C ASN A 8 4.06 -8.63 6.68
N TYR A 9 4.51 -7.47 6.18
CA TYR A 9 5.90 -7.06 6.15
C TYR A 9 6.01 -5.53 6.32
N PRO A 10 6.88 -5.04 7.22
CA PRO A 10 7.65 -5.80 8.18
C PRO A 10 6.72 -6.50 9.18
N ARG A 11 7.06 -7.74 9.57
CA ARG A 11 6.23 -8.53 10.48
C ARG A 11 6.04 -7.79 11.80
N GLN A 12 4.78 -7.51 12.14
CA GLN A 12 4.43 -6.85 13.39
C GLN A 12 4.15 -7.90 14.45
N LYS A 13 4.47 -7.59 15.71
CA LYS A 13 4.13 -8.46 16.85
C LYS A 13 2.69 -8.17 17.29
N PRO A 14 1.90 -9.19 17.65
CA PRO A 14 0.59 -8.97 18.25
C PRO A 14 0.70 -8.01 19.46
N PRO A 15 -0.24 -7.06 19.64
CA PRO A 15 -1.56 -6.98 19.00
C PRO A 15 -1.63 -6.10 17.74
N LEU A 16 -0.50 -5.65 17.18
CA LEU A 16 -0.54 -4.76 16.03
C LEU A 16 -0.99 -5.51 14.75
N GLU A 17 -1.92 -4.89 14.03
CA GLU A 17 -2.42 -5.37 12.75
C GLU A 17 -1.34 -5.29 11.65
N PRO A 18 -1.37 -6.19 10.65
CA PRO A 18 -0.43 -6.11 9.54
C PRO A 18 -0.59 -4.77 8.80
N PRO A 19 0.51 -4.20 8.27
CA PRO A 19 0.44 -3.01 7.44
C PRO A 19 -0.57 -3.16 6.31
N SER A 20 -1.47 -2.19 6.21
CA SER A 20 -2.44 -2.07 5.13
C SER A 20 -2.37 -0.70 4.45
N VAL A 21 -2.75 -0.65 3.18
CA VAL A 21 -2.80 0.58 2.40
C VAL A 21 -4.04 0.63 1.52
N ALA A 22 -4.69 1.79 1.48
CA ALA A 22 -5.78 2.05 0.55
C ALA A 22 -5.24 2.46 -0.82
N VAL A 23 -5.80 1.89 -1.87
CA VAL A 23 -5.44 2.17 -3.27
C VAL A 23 -6.67 2.60 -4.04
N ASP A 24 -6.67 3.82 -4.57
CA ASP A 24 -7.66 4.27 -5.53
C ASP A 24 -7.29 3.72 -6.92
N ILE A 25 -8.19 2.91 -7.49
CA ILE A 25 -8.04 2.27 -8.80
C ILE A 25 -8.92 2.89 -9.88
N ASN A 26 -9.61 4.00 -9.61
CA ASN A 26 -10.54 4.66 -10.54
C ASN A 26 -9.93 4.86 -11.94
N ALA A 27 -8.67 5.30 -12.02
CA ALA A 27 -8.00 5.56 -13.28
C ALA A 27 -7.67 4.31 -14.10
N VAL A 28 -7.63 3.12 -13.48
CA VAL A 28 -7.24 1.85 -14.12
C VAL A 28 -8.41 0.85 -14.21
N LEU A 29 -9.61 1.24 -13.79
CA LEU A 29 -10.78 0.34 -13.74
C LEU A 29 -11.12 -0.29 -15.09
N GLU A 30 -10.86 0.40 -16.21
CA GLU A 30 -11.14 -0.12 -17.55
C GLU A 30 -10.27 -1.34 -17.91
N THR A 31 -9.06 -1.43 -17.34
CA THR A 31 -8.08 -2.45 -17.69
C THR A 31 -7.93 -3.54 -16.63
N VAL A 32 -8.39 -3.30 -15.41
CA VAL A 32 -8.31 -4.26 -14.30
C VAL A 32 -9.26 -5.43 -14.54
N THR A 33 -8.80 -6.65 -14.31
CA THR A 33 -9.58 -7.87 -14.50
C THR A 33 -9.99 -8.50 -13.16
N SER A 34 -10.78 -9.58 -13.23
CA SER A 34 -11.16 -10.32 -12.02
C SER A 34 -9.97 -10.96 -11.31
N GLU A 35 -8.86 -11.23 -12.01
CA GLU A 35 -7.67 -11.85 -11.42
C GLU A 35 -7.06 -10.91 -10.37
N GLU A 36 -6.88 -9.64 -10.70
CA GLU A 36 -6.30 -8.67 -9.77
C GLU A 36 -7.26 -8.25 -8.65
N LEU A 37 -8.56 -8.42 -8.85
CA LEU A 37 -9.60 -8.12 -7.84
C LEU A 37 -9.89 -9.29 -6.91
N SER A 38 -9.32 -10.47 -7.17
CA SER A 38 -9.56 -11.66 -6.38
C SER A 38 -8.87 -11.57 -5.01
N VAL A 39 -9.61 -11.87 -3.95
CA VAL A 39 -9.07 -11.89 -2.59
C VAL A 39 -7.95 -12.93 -2.49
N GLY A 40 -6.78 -12.48 -2.00
CA GLY A 40 -5.58 -13.31 -1.90
C GLY A 40 -4.67 -13.28 -3.14
N ALA A 41 -5.06 -12.59 -4.22
CA ALA A 41 -4.18 -12.34 -5.33
C ALA A 41 -3.04 -11.38 -4.94
N TRP A 42 -1.82 -11.68 -5.39
CA TRP A 42 -0.70 -10.75 -5.30
C TRP A 42 -0.71 -9.82 -6.50
N VAL A 43 -0.62 -8.53 -6.25
CA VAL A 43 -0.65 -7.48 -7.28
C VAL A 43 0.53 -6.53 -7.12
N ASN A 44 1.00 -5.99 -8.24
CA ASN A 44 1.91 -4.85 -8.26
C ASN A 44 1.10 -3.58 -8.49
N VAL A 45 1.39 -2.54 -7.73
CA VAL A 45 0.77 -1.22 -7.86
C VAL A 45 1.83 -0.16 -8.06
N LEU A 46 1.67 0.64 -9.11
CA LEU A 46 2.45 1.84 -9.36
C LEU A 46 1.51 3.04 -9.36
N GLY A 47 1.87 4.07 -8.63
CA GLY A 47 0.99 5.21 -8.45
C GLY A 47 1.59 6.32 -7.61
N TYR A 48 0.77 7.31 -7.31
CA TYR A 48 1.16 8.45 -6.49
C TYR A 48 0.72 8.26 -5.05
N VAL A 49 1.64 8.46 -4.12
CA VAL A 49 1.32 8.49 -2.69
C VAL A 49 0.65 9.82 -2.36
N ARG A 50 -0.57 9.77 -1.85
CA ARG A 50 -1.39 10.92 -1.46
C ARG A 50 -1.67 10.88 0.03
N ARG A 51 -1.88 12.05 0.63
CA ARG A 51 -2.36 12.21 2.01
C ARG A 51 -3.78 12.73 1.92
N ASN A 52 -4.71 12.08 2.61
CA ASN A 52 -6.05 12.63 2.72
C ASN A 52 -5.97 13.98 3.44
N ARG A 53 -6.25 15.09 2.76
CA ARG A 53 -6.35 16.39 3.44
C ARG A 53 -7.72 16.42 4.08
N ARG A 54 -7.80 16.25 5.42
CA ARG A 54 -9.02 16.63 6.13
C ARG A 54 -9.35 18.06 5.72
N SER A 55 -10.52 18.26 5.14
CA SER A 55 -11.09 19.59 4.94
C SER A 55 -11.19 20.25 6.32
N ASP A 56 -10.59 21.43 6.48
CA ASP A 56 -10.57 22.23 7.72
C ASP A 56 -11.96 22.71 8.19
N ASP A 57 -13.06 22.15 7.66
CA ASP A 57 -14.45 22.58 7.91
C ASP A 57 -15.21 21.72 8.93
N ASP A 58 -14.60 20.68 9.52
CA ASP A 58 -15.23 19.88 10.57
C ASP A 58 -14.60 20.20 11.94
N ASP A 59 -15.12 21.28 12.55
CA ASP A 59 -14.90 21.72 13.93
C ASP A 59 -15.55 20.77 14.94
N SER A 60 -15.31 19.47 14.81
CA SER A 60 -15.68 18.47 15.82
C SER A 60 -14.41 18.00 16.52
N ALA A 61 -14.17 18.65 17.66
CA ALA A 61 -13.06 18.46 18.57
C ALA A 61 -13.07 17.08 19.25
N LEU A 62 -12.98 15.97 18.52
CA LEU A 62 -12.82 14.62 19.08
C LEU A 62 -12.18 13.64 18.07
N SER A 63 -10.90 13.80 17.73
CA SER A 63 -10.09 12.70 17.17
C SER A 63 -8.59 13.02 17.24
N GLN A 64 -8.08 13.08 18.46
CA GLN A 64 -6.65 12.88 18.70
C GLN A 64 -6.31 11.44 18.26
N SER A 65 -5.28 11.30 17.41
CA SER A 65 -4.57 10.04 17.04
C SER A 65 -4.85 9.33 15.70
N ASN A 66 -5.60 9.89 14.74
CA ASN A 66 -5.58 9.32 13.38
C ASN A 66 -4.61 10.10 12.48
N PRO A 67 -3.38 9.59 12.20
CA PRO A 67 -2.54 10.18 11.17
C PRO A 67 -3.34 10.18 9.87
N ASN A 68 -3.33 11.31 9.15
CA ASN A 68 -4.04 11.42 7.87
C ASN A 68 -3.79 10.16 7.03
N PRO A 69 -4.83 9.39 6.66
CA PRO A 69 -4.62 8.14 5.96
C PRO A 69 -3.92 8.44 4.65
N VAL A 70 -2.76 7.80 4.47
CA VAL A 70 -2.01 7.81 3.23
C VAL A 70 -2.67 6.78 2.31
N TYR A 71 -2.88 7.14 1.06
CA TYR A 71 -3.40 6.23 0.04
C TYR A 71 -2.58 6.34 -1.24
N VAL A 72 -2.71 5.35 -2.11
CA VAL A 72 -2.05 5.34 -3.42
C VAL A 72 -3.10 5.61 -4.49
N GLU A 73 -2.88 6.61 -5.32
CA GLU A 73 -3.62 6.84 -6.56
C GLU A 73 -2.96 6.03 -7.66
N ALA A 74 -3.55 4.89 -8.04
CA ALA A 74 -2.94 3.94 -8.96
C ALA A 74 -2.96 4.47 -10.40
N VAL A 75 -1.80 4.38 -11.05
CA VAL A 75 -1.63 4.64 -12.50
C VAL A 75 -1.44 3.32 -13.25
N MET A 76 -0.94 2.29 -12.57
CA MET A 76 -0.81 0.94 -13.11
C MET A 76 -1.08 -0.09 -12.01
N LEU A 77 -1.84 -1.12 -12.37
CA LEU A 77 -2.12 -2.27 -11.52
C LEU A 77 -2.05 -3.52 -12.39
N PHE A 78 -1.29 -4.52 -11.96
CA PHE A 78 -1.08 -5.77 -12.73
C PHE A 78 -0.78 -6.95 -11.80
N PRO A 79 -1.03 -8.20 -12.23
CA PRO A 79 -0.87 -9.36 -11.38
C PRO A 79 0.62 -9.60 -11.13
N ALA A 80 0.96 -9.92 -9.88
CA ALA A 80 2.31 -10.33 -9.50
C ALA A 80 2.53 -11.84 -9.65
N GLY A 81 1.46 -12.60 -9.86
CA GLY A 81 1.48 -14.05 -10.02
C GLY A 81 1.98 -14.75 -8.74
N ALA A 82 2.69 -15.87 -8.94
CA ALA A 82 3.30 -16.62 -7.84
C ALA A 82 4.55 -15.91 -7.32
N VAL A 83 4.36 -15.01 -6.35
CA VAL A 83 5.47 -14.28 -5.71
C VAL A 83 6.14 -15.15 -4.65
N ALA A 84 7.45 -15.37 -4.81
CA ALA A 84 8.28 -15.96 -3.76
C ALA A 84 8.57 -14.91 -2.66
N LEU A 85 7.60 -14.74 -1.74
CA LEU A 85 7.62 -13.66 -0.74
C LEU A 85 8.91 -13.55 0.07
N GLY A 86 9.46 -14.67 0.52
CA GLY A 86 10.70 -14.67 1.32
C GLY A 86 11.90 -14.09 0.55
N GLU A 87 12.04 -14.44 -0.74
CA GLU A 87 13.09 -13.88 -1.59
C GLU A 87 12.83 -12.41 -1.92
N TYR A 88 11.58 -12.05 -2.21
CA TYR A 88 11.18 -10.67 -2.46
C TYR A 88 11.52 -9.76 -1.26
N GLU A 89 11.11 -10.16 -0.05
CA GLU A 89 11.38 -9.43 1.19
C GLU A 89 12.90 -9.32 1.46
N ARG A 90 13.67 -10.39 1.22
CA ARG A 90 15.13 -10.40 1.39
C ARG A 90 15.80 -9.40 0.45
N ILE A 91 15.48 -9.47 -0.84
CA ILE A 91 16.04 -8.59 -1.88
C ILE A 91 15.66 -7.13 -1.59
N LEU A 92 14.42 -6.87 -1.16
CA LEU A 92 13.96 -5.54 -0.77
C LEU A 92 14.80 -4.98 0.40
N GLN A 93 15.08 -5.78 1.43
CA GLN A 93 15.94 -5.35 2.55
C GLN A 93 17.35 -5.00 2.11
N GLU A 94 17.94 -5.83 1.24
CA GLU A 94 19.28 -5.62 0.70
C GLU A 94 19.34 -4.31 -0.10
N ALA A 95 18.38 -4.08 -0.99
CA ALA A 95 18.29 -2.86 -1.79
C ALA A 95 18.14 -1.61 -0.92
N LEU A 96 17.22 -1.61 0.04
CA LEU A 96 17.05 -0.50 1.00
C LEU A 96 18.28 -0.30 1.88
N GLY A 97 19.03 -1.37 2.18
CA GLY A 97 20.31 -1.31 2.88
C GLY A 97 21.38 -0.56 2.09
N VAL A 98 21.48 -0.82 0.79
CA VAL A 98 22.42 -0.13 -0.11
C VAL A 98 22.03 1.34 -0.28
N GLU A 99 20.76 1.64 -0.53
CA GLU A 99 20.29 3.02 -0.73
C GLU A 99 20.59 3.92 0.49
N ARG A 100 20.41 3.40 1.70
CA ARG A 100 20.72 4.12 2.94
C ARG A 100 22.21 4.42 3.12
N ARG A 101 23.10 3.59 2.56
CA ARG A 101 24.55 3.82 2.59
C ARG A 101 24.98 4.86 1.55
N MET A 102 24.33 4.87 0.38
CA MET A 102 24.59 5.83 -0.69
C MET A 102 24.14 7.26 -0.34
N ARG A 103 23.12 7.41 0.52
CA ARG A 103 22.59 8.70 0.99
C ARG A 103 23.36 9.30 2.19
N ARG A 104 24.41 8.64 2.69
CA ARG A 104 25.31 9.15 3.74
C ARG A 104 26.60 9.66 3.13
#